data_AF-A0A6G3RYQ9-F1
#
_entry.id   AF-A0A6G3RYQ9-F1
#
_cell.length_a   1.000
_cell.length_b   1.000
_cell.length_c   1.000
_cell.angle_alpha   90.00
_cell.angle_beta   90.00
_cell.angle_gamma   90.00
#
_symmetry.space_group_name_H-M   'P 1'
#
loop_
_entity.id
_entity.type
_entity.pdbx_description
1 polymer ?
#
loop_
_entity_poly.entity_id
_entity_poly.type
_entity_poly.pdbx_seq_one_letter_code
_entity_poly.pdbx_strand_id
1 'polypeptide(L)'
;MVNYVLASAARAQAAAMITELETARPGAVELLAQDTLAELRTWPELTVKDVPENEAAQGCSVAGAYDSGPPPRLSVATSNSHARRDFTALHELGHHLQKNSFDLMEPFSREADRGVLLEDAACDAFAAQILLPAHLVDQHLDAKGPTAAAITELWQASNASRMAVCVRAAQRLPAPGHILLIDTTGHLAFAASHGLPPLRRGSFQGDTAVIDRALTGPGHAQGLTQVRYRDDILGRELHTDTAPMDGYLVAVLVTDSAPWRAFTRPTRDTGPNARDYICANCDEEYRSFEPACASCRVPPCPECGSCACSPRVTDRLCTGCFIRHPPAMFRAGSDRCLDCD
;
A
#
# COMPACT_ATOMS: atom_id res chain seq x y z
N MET A 1 3.97 -3.70 6.45
CA MET A 1 4.08 -4.87 5.58
C MET A 1 2.72 -5.03 4.93
N VAL A 2 2.60 -4.96 3.60
CA VAL A 2 1.30 -5.14 2.94
C VAL A 2 0.92 -6.61 3.12
N ASN A 3 -0.17 -6.87 3.84
CA ASN A 3 -0.69 -8.22 4.00
C ASN A 3 -1.10 -8.73 2.61
N TYR A 4 -0.28 -9.60 2.00
CA TYR A 4 -0.49 -10.09 0.63
C TYR A 4 -1.84 -10.79 0.47
N VAL A 5 -2.36 -11.41 1.54
CA VAL A 5 -3.68 -12.03 1.57
C VAL A 5 -4.78 -10.98 1.43
N LEU A 6 -4.69 -9.90 2.22
CA LEU A 6 -5.61 -8.76 2.12
C LEU A 6 -5.56 -8.11 0.73
N ALA A 7 -4.37 -7.92 0.15
CA ALA A 7 -4.22 -7.34 -1.18
C ALA A 7 -4.80 -8.24 -2.29
N SER A 8 -4.75 -9.56 -2.14
CA SER A 8 -5.39 -10.49 -3.07
C SER A 8 -6.91 -10.47 -2.94
N ALA A 9 -7.43 -10.54 -1.71
CA ALA A 9 -8.85 -10.47 -1.43
C ALA A 9 -9.48 -9.16 -1.90
N ALA A 10 -8.82 -8.02 -1.62
CA ALA A 10 -9.26 -6.70 -2.07
C ALA A 10 -9.36 -6.59 -3.59
N ARG A 11 -8.41 -7.17 -4.35
CA ARG A 11 -8.47 -7.19 -5.82
C ARG A 11 -9.62 -8.07 -6.34
N ALA A 12 -9.86 -9.21 -5.72
CA ALA A 12 -10.98 -10.07 -6.08
C ALA A 12 -12.33 -9.37 -5.81
N GLN A 13 -12.46 -8.72 -4.65
CA GLN A 13 -13.65 -7.93 -4.30
C GLN A 13 -13.85 -6.76 -5.28
N ALA A 14 -12.79 -6.02 -5.61
CA ALA A 14 -12.86 -4.95 -6.59
C ALA A 14 -13.27 -5.43 -7.99
N ALA A 15 -12.85 -6.62 -8.42
CA ALA A 15 -13.31 -7.21 -9.67
C ALA A 15 -14.82 -7.56 -9.64
N ALA A 16 -15.32 -8.03 -8.49
CA ALA A 16 -16.76 -8.24 -8.28
C ALA A 16 -17.52 -6.90 -8.32
N MET A 17 -16.99 -5.85 -7.69
CA MET A 17 -17.57 -4.50 -7.73
C MET A 17 -17.66 -3.94 -9.17
N ILE A 18 -16.63 -4.16 -9.98
CA ILE A 18 -16.64 -3.78 -11.41
C ILE A 18 -17.72 -4.57 -12.17
N THR A 19 -17.86 -5.86 -11.89
CA THR A 19 -18.88 -6.71 -12.53
C THR A 19 -20.30 -6.26 -12.16
N GLU A 20 -20.52 -5.93 -10.89
CA GLU A 20 -21.80 -5.39 -10.39
C GLU A 20 -22.12 -4.05 -11.06
N LEU A 21 -21.13 -3.15 -11.13
CA LEU A 21 -21.26 -1.85 -11.77
C LEU A 21 -21.66 -2.00 -13.25
N GLU A 22 -20.95 -2.83 -14.01
CA GLU A 22 -21.25 -3.06 -15.43
C GLU A 22 -22.59 -3.77 -15.65
N THR A 23 -23.02 -4.61 -14.72
CA THR A 23 -24.34 -5.25 -14.76
C THR A 23 -25.45 -4.23 -14.55
N ALA A 24 -25.29 -3.32 -13.59
CA ALA A 24 -26.26 -2.27 -13.31
C ALA A 24 -26.24 -1.16 -14.39
N ARG A 25 -25.06 -0.82 -14.90
CA ARG A 25 -24.81 0.30 -15.80
C ARG A 25 -23.75 -0.08 -16.85
N PRO A 26 -24.15 -0.74 -17.96
CA PRO A 26 -23.22 -1.15 -19.01
C PRO A 26 -22.46 0.03 -19.62
N GLY A 27 -21.12 -0.07 -19.69
CA GLY A 27 -20.22 0.97 -20.19
C GLY A 27 -19.82 2.04 -19.17
N ALA A 28 -20.31 1.96 -17.93
CA ALA A 28 -19.99 2.94 -16.90
C ALA A 28 -18.50 2.95 -16.55
N VAL A 29 -17.80 1.82 -16.60
CA VAL A 29 -16.36 1.76 -16.28
C VAL A 29 -15.55 2.64 -17.22
N GLU A 30 -15.85 2.60 -18.53
CA GLU A 30 -15.13 3.40 -19.52
C GLU A 30 -15.42 4.90 -19.35
N LEU A 31 -16.67 5.27 -19.12
CA LEU A 31 -17.08 6.66 -18.88
C LEU A 31 -16.46 7.23 -17.59
N LEU A 32 -16.48 6.45 -16.51
CA LEU A 32 -15.87 6.83 -15.23
C LEU A 32 -14.36 6.98 -15.33
N ALA A 33 -13.69 6.16 -16.16
CA ALA A 33 -12.26 6.28 -16.40
C ALA A 33 -11.89 7.57 -17.15
N GLN A 34 -12.79 8.09 -17.99
CA GLN A 34 -12.59 9.32 -18.77
C GLN A 34 -12.85 10.60 -17.96
N ASP A 35 -13.97 10.68 -17.22
CA ASP A 35 -14.28 11.77 -16.31
C ASP A 35 -15.23 11.29 -15.21
N THR A 36 -14.64 10.85 -14.10
CA THR A 36 -15.38 10.26 -12.97
C THR A 36 -16.45 11.19 -12.44
N LEU A 37 -16.10 12.45 -12.15
CA LEU A 37 -17.03 13.37 -11.50
C LEU A 37 -18.13 13.83 -12.45
N ALA A 38 -17.82 14.05 -13.73
CA ALA A 38 -18.85 14.39 -14.70
C ALA A 38 -19.85 13.23 -14.86
N GLU A 39 -19.36 12.00 -15.00
CA GLU A 39 -20.20 10.81 -15.15
C GLU A 39 -21.09 10.58 -13.92
N LEU A 40 -20.51 10.57 -12.71
CA LEU A 40 -21.29 10.35 -11.48
C LEU A 40 -22.37 11.40 -11.23
N ARG A 41 -22.15 12.65 -11.67
CA ARG A 41 -23.16 13.72 -11.56
C ARG A 41 -24.37 13.51 -12.48
N THR A 42 -24.26 12.62 -13.48
CA THR A 42 -25.41 12.26 -14.33
C THR A 42 -26.32 11.21 -13.70
N TRP A 43 -25.91 10.59 -12.59
CA TRP A 43 -26.64 9.47 -11.98
C TRP A 43 -27.73 9.98 -11.03
N PRO A 44 -29.03 9.82 -11.34
CA PRO A 44 -30.11 10.41 -10.56
C PRO A 44 -30.26 9.82 -9.15
N GLU A 45 -29.76 8.61 -8.92
CA GLU A 45 -29.79 7.93 -7.63
C GLU A 45 -28.65 8.36 -6.68
N LEU A 46 -27.68 9.14 -7.15
CA LEU A 46 -26.57 9.64 -6.34
C LEU A 46 -26.56 11.17 -6.30
N THR A 47 -26.16 11.72 -5.15
CA THR A 47 -25.80 13.14 -5.04
C THR A 47 -24.31 13.28 -4.79
N VAL A 48 -23.59 13.83 -5.76
CA VAL A 48 -22.16 14.15 -5.59
C VAL A 48 -22.01 15.59 -5.09
N LYS A 49 -21.31 15.79 -3.97
CA LYS A 49 -21.02 17.11 -3.40
C LYS A 49 -19.53 17.32 -3.21
N ASP A 50 -19.05 18.45 -3.69
CA ASP A 50 -17.73 18.96 -3.34
C ASP A 50 -17.76 19.57 -1.94
N VAL A 51 -16.87 19.11 -1.06
CA VAL A 51 -16.74 19.59 0.33
C VAL A 51 -15.33 20.12 0.59
N PRO A 52 -15.13 21.04 1.55
CA PRO A 52 -13.78 21.40 2.00
C PRO A 52 -12.97 20.19 2.51
N GLU A 53 -11.65 20.16 2.26
CA GLU A 53 -10.79 19.01 2.61
C GLU A 53 -10.77 18.68 4.11
N ASN A 54 -11.08 19.65 4.98
CA ASN A 54 -11.19 19.48 6.44
C ASN A 54 -12.50 18.85 6.91
N GLU A 55 -13.56 18.82 6.08
CA GLU A 55 -14.88 18.29 6.44
C GLU A 55 -15.10 16.85 5.94
N ALA A 56 -14.26 16.37 5.02
CA ALA A 56 -14.40 15.07 4.37
C ALA A 56 -13.78 13.89 5.14
N ALA A 57 -12.98 14.13 6.19
CA ALA A 57 -12.23 13.08 6.87
C ALA A 57 -13.08 12.35 7.94
N GLN A 58 -13.94 11.41 7.52
CA GLN A 58 -14.72 10.55 8.44
C GLN A 58 -14.22 9.09 8.48
N GLY A 59 -12.93 8.90 8.75
CA GLY A 59 -12.38 7.58 9.12
C GLY A 59 -12.00 6.64 7.96
N CYS A 60 -12.05 7.10 6.71
CA CYS A 60 -11.54 6.37 5.54
C CYS A 60 -10.12 6.84 5.16
N SER A 61 -9.44 6.04 4.34
CA SER A 61 -8.09 6.32 3.83
C SER A 61 -8.02 7.54 2.90
N VAL A 62 -9.16 7.97 2.36
CA VAL A 62 -9.32 9.12 1.46
C VAL A 62 -10.04 10.29 2.14
N ALA A 63 -9.87 11.49 1.59
CA ALA A 63 -10.61 12.69 2.00
C ALA A 63 -12.01 12.72 1.35
N GLY A 64 -12.83 11.72 1.66
CA GLY A 64 -14.18 11.54 1.14
C GLY A 64 -15.10 10.90 2.18
N ALA A 65 -16.41 10.99 1.93
CA ALA A 65 -17.40 10.34 2.76
C ALA A 65 -18.64 9.90 1.97
N TYR A 66 -19.04 8.65 2.17
CA TYR A 66 -20.29 8.08 1.71
C TYR A 66 -21.38 8.14 2.80
N ASP A 67 -22.51 8.77 2.49
CA ASP A 67 -23.73 8.78 3.30
C ASP A 67 -24.84 8.01 2.58
N SER A 68 -25.40 7.00 3.26
CA SER A 68 -26.47 6.13 2.75
C SER A 68 -27.87 6.73 2.83
N GLY A 69 -28.03 7.96 3.34
CA GLY A 69 -29.33 8.64 3.42
C GLY A 69 -30.02 8.78 2.05
N PRO A 70 -31.32 9.09 1.97
CA PRO A 70 -32.01 9.26 0.69
C PRO A 70 -31.96 10.71 0.17
N PRO A 71 -31.44 10.97 -1.06
CA PRO A 71 -30.66 10.06 -1.91
C PRO A 71 -29.22 9.89 -1.41
N PRO A 72 -28.58 8.73 -1.67
CA PRO A 72 -27.20 8.47 -1.26
C PRO A 72 -26.27 9.58 -1.73
N ARG A 73 -25.30 9.95 -0.88
CA ARG A 73 -24.42 11.09 -1.13
C ARG A 73 -22.96 10.69 -1.10
N LEU A 74 -22.24 11.10 -2.15
CA LEU A 74 -20.78 11.04 -2.22
C LEU A 74 -20.23 12.44 -1.92
N SER A 75 -19.52 12.59 -0.81
CA SER A 75 -18.84 13.83 -0.46
C SER A 75 -17.38 13.72 -0.86
N VAL A 76 -16.91 14.59 -1.75
CA VAL A 76 -15.55 14.55 -2.31
C VAL A 76 -14.83 15.83 -1.90
N ALA A 77 -13.67 15.70 -1.25
CA ALA A 77 -12.88 16.88 -0.90
C ALA A 77 -12.48 17.68 -2.15
N THR A 78 -12.57 19.00 -2.02
CA THR A 78 -12.08 19.98 -2.99
C THR A 78 -10.55 19.94 -3.03
N SER A 79 -10.00 18.98 -3.78
CA SER A 79 -8.56 18.88 -4.03
C SER A 79 -8.16 19.66 -5.28
N ASN A 80 -6.97 20.27 -5.27
CA ASN A 80 -6.36 20.88 -6.46
C ASN A 80 -5.98 19.83 -7.52
N SER A 81 -5.86 18.55 -7.14
CA SER A 81 -5.52 17.47 -8.05
C SER A 81 -6.78 16.76 -8.55
N HIS A 82 -7.08 16.89 -9.85
CA HIS A 82 -8.19 16.18 -10.50
C HIS A 82 -8.17 14.68 -10.20
N ALA A 83 -7.02 14.04 -10.41
CA ALA A 83 -6.82 12.62 -10.14
C ALA A 83 -7.07 12.21 -8.67
N ARG A 84 -6.88 13.12 -7.70
CA ARG A 84 -7.21 12.82 -6.28
C ARG A 84 -8.72 12.86 -6.08
N ARG A 85 -9.41 13.82 -6.69
CA ARG A 85 -10.87 13.90 -6.63
C ARG A 85 -11.52 12.71 -7.30
N ASP A 86 -11.05 12.29 -8.48
CA ASP A 86 -11.58 11.12 -9.18
C ASP A 86 -11.37 9.85 -8.36
N PHE A 87 -10.16 9.65 -7.83
CA PHE A 87 -9.88 8.51 -6.95
C PHE A 87 -10.80 8.49 -5.73
N THR A 88 -10.95 9.63 -5.05
CA THR A 88 -11.87 9.73 -3.90
C THR A 88 -13.31 9.45 -4.30
N ALA A 89 -13.80 10.02 -5.41
CA ALA A 89 -15.16 9.78 -5.88
C ALA A 89 -15.42 8.31 -6.21
N LEU A 90 -14.46 7.63 -6.87
CA LEU A 90 -14.54 6.20 -7.13
C LEU A 90 -14.45 5.35 -5.86
N HIS A 91 -13.63 5.77 -4.89
CA HIS A 91 -13.55 5.12 -3.58
C HIS A 91 -14.91 5.17 -2.87
N GLU A 92 -15.56 6.34 -2.82
CA GLU A 92 -16.90 6.46 -2.22
C GLU A 92 -17.98 5.73 -3.03
N LEU A 93 -17.87 5.69 -4.37
CA LEU A 93 -18.72 4.83 -5.20
C LEU A 93 -18.52 3.35 -4.82
N GLY A 94 -17.30 2.94 -4.51
CA GLY A 94 -17.02 1.60 -4.01
C GLY A 94 -17.79 1.27 -2.73
N HIS A 95 -17.82 2.19 -1.77
CA HIS A 95 -18.66 2.04 -0.57
C HIS A 95 -20.15 1.98 -0.91
N HIS A 96 -20.61 2.78 -1.87
CA HIS A 96 -21.99 2.73 -2.34
C HIS A 96 -22.35 1.34 -2.87
N LEU A 97 -21.55 0.77 -3.78
CA LEU A 97 -21.80 -0.55 -4.35
C LEU A 97 -21.82 -1.64 -3.27
N GLN A 98 -20.81 -1.64 -2.40
CA GLN A 98 -20.67 -2.63 -1.33
C GLN A 98 -21.78 -2.54 -0.29
N LYS A 99 -22.38 -1.36 -0.08
CA LYS A 99 -23.53 -1.16 0.82
C LYS A 99 -24.90 -1.38 0.18
N ASN A 100 -24.97 -1.58 -1.14
CA ASN A 100 -26.26 -1.75 -1.84
C ASN A 100 -26.36 -3.06 -2.63
N SER A 101 -25.31 -3.88 -2.67
CA SER A 101 -25.33 -5.22 -3.27
C SER A 101 -25.11 -6.30 -2.22
N PHE A 102 -26.09 -7.19 -2.07
CA PHE A 102 -26.00 -8.30 -1.10
C PHE A 102 -24.82 -9.23 -1.39
N ASP A 103 -24.53 -9.48 -2.66
CA ASP A 103 -23.43 -10.35 -3.09
C ASP A 103 -22.08 -9.75 -2.72
N LEU A 104 -21.95 -8.41 -2.78
CA LEU A 104 -20.73 -7.71 -2.36
C LEU A 104 -20.57 -7.63 -0.83
N MET A 105 -21.65 -7.75 -0.05
CA MET A 105 -21.58 -7.73 1.43
C MET A 105 -21.16 -9.07 2.04
N GLU A 106 -21.49 -10.18 1.38
CA GLU A 106 -21.28 -11.53 1.91
C GLU A 106 -19.82 -11.79 2.37
N PRO A 107 -18.77 -11.40 1.58
CA PRO A 107 -17.39 -11.68 1.94
C PRO A 107 -16.96 -11.08 3.28
N PHE A 108 -17.48 -9.90 3.64
CA PHE A 108 -17.11 -9.20 4.88
C PHE A 108 -17.55 -9.91 6.15
N SER A 109 -18.64 -10.68 6.07
CA SER A 109 -19.17 -11.41 7.22
C SER A 109 -18.25 -12.54 7.69
N ARG A 110 -17.27 -12.92 6.86
CA ARG A 110 -16.31 -14.00 7.12
C ARG A 110 -14.99 -13.48 7.73
N GLU A 111 -14.78 -12.17 7.74
CA GLU A 111 -13.56 -11.54 8.24
C GLU A 111 -13.63 -11.25 9.75
N ALA A 112 -12.50 -11.37 10.45
CA ALA A 112 -12.43 -11.23 11.91
C ALA A 112 -12.73 -9.81 12.40
N ASP A 113 -12.41 -8.79 11.59
CA ASP A 113 -12.70 -7.37 11.84
C ASP A 113 -14.06 -6.94 11.24
N ARG A 114 -14.89 -7.91 10.81
CA ARG A 114 -16.13 -7.68 10.07
C ARG A 114 -15.92 -7.01 8.70
N GLY A 115 -14.72 -7.14 8.15
CA GLY A 115 -14.37 -6.72 6.80
C GLY A 115 -13.99 -5.26 6.68
N VAL A 116 -13.78 -4.52 7.78
CA VAL A 116 -13.44 -3.07 7.72
C VAL A 116 -12.18 -2.82 6.89
N LEU A 117 -11.11 -3.58 7.12
CA LEU A 117 -9.86 -3.45 6.36
C LEU A 117 -10.01 -3.92 4.92
N LEU A 118 -10.85 -4.93 4.68
CA LEU A 118 -11.12 -5.45 3.34
C LEU A 118 -11.97 -4.48 2.52
N GLU A 119 -12.97 -3.86 3.13
CA GLU A 119 -13.87 -2.88 2.50
C GLU A 119 -13.07 -1.67 1.97
N ASP A 120 -12.28 -1.03 2.83
CA ASP A 120 -11.44 0.13 2.47
C ASP A 120 -10.40 -0.25 1.39
N ALA A 121 -9.72 -1.39 1.56
CA ALA A 121 -8.75 -1.89 0.58
C ALA A 121 -9.40 -2.25 -0.78
N ALA A 122 -10.63 -2.77 -0.77
CA ALA A 122 -11.39 -3.08 -1.98
C ALA A 122 -11.85 -1.80 -2.70
N CYS A 123 -12.30 -0.78 -1.97
CA CYS A 123 -12.61 0.54 -2.52
C CYS A 123 -11.39 1.16 -3.22
N ASP A 124 -10.22 1.11 -2.58
CA ASP A 124 -8.95 1.56 -3.19
C ASP A 124 -8.59 0.77 -4.45
N ALA A 125 -8.71 -0.56 -4.39
CA ALA A 125 -8.42 -1.43 -5.52
C ALA A 125 -9.42 -1.24 -6.68
N PHE A 126 -10.67 -0.93 -6.38
CA PHE A 126 -11.73 -0.62 -7.34
C PHE A 126 -11.43 0.70 -8.05
N ALA A 127 -11.21 1.78 -7.31
CA ALA A 127 -10.83 3.08 -7.86
C ALA A 127 -9.57 2.99 -8.74
N ALA A 128 -8.54 2.26 -8.27
CA ALA A 128 -7.31 2.05 -9.02
C ALA A 128 -7.50 1.20 -10.29
N GLN A 129 -8.49 0.31 -10.36
CA GLN A 129 -8.76 -0.50 -11.54
C GLN A 129 -9.56 0.25 -12.61
N ILE A 130 -10.45 1.17 -12.19
CA ILE A 130 -11.15 2.06 -13.13
C ILE A 130 -10.18 3.08 -13.74
N LEU A 131 -9.35 3.73 -12.91
CA LEU A 131 -8.40 4.75 -13.41
C LEU A 131 -7.20 4.16 -14.16
N LEU A 132 -6.82 2.92 -13.87
CA LEU A 132 -5.74 2.19 -14.56
C LEU A 132 -6.23 0.80 -14.96
N PRO A 133 -7.07 0.70 -16.01
CA PRO A 133 -7.57 -0.57 -16.52
C PRO A 133 -6.44 -1.49 -16.97
N ALA A 134 -6.63 -2.81 -16.84
CA ALA A 134 -5.61 -3.79 -17.19
C ALA A 134 -5.11 -3.65 -18.63
N HIS A 135 -6.02 -3.42 -19.59
CA HIS A 135 -5.64 -3.26 -21.00
C HIS A 135 -4.75 -2.03 -21.24
N LEU A 136 -5.01 -0.91 -20.55
CA LEU A 136 -4.20 0.30 -20.64
C LEU A 136 -2.82 0.06 -20.01
N VAL A 137 -2.78 -0.63 -18.86
CA VAL A 137 -1.53 -1.02 -18.21
C VAL A 137 -0.71 -1.94 -19.12
N ASP A 138 -1.32 -2.96 -19.70
CA ASP A 138 -0.64 -3.95 -20.55
C ASP A 138 -0.21 -3.36 -21.91
N GLN A 139 -0.86 -2.29 -22.38
CA GLN A 139 -0.46 -1.56 -23.58
C GLN A 139 0.87 -0.81 -23.39
N HIS A 140 1.15 -0.33 -22.17
CA HIS A 140 2.34 0.47 -21.88
C HIS A 140 3.42 -0.32 -21.13
N LEU A 141 3.06 -1.21 -20.21
CA LEU A 141 3.99 -1.99 -19.40
C LEU A 141 4.14 -3.40 -19.99
N ASP A 142 5.28 -3.63 -20.64
CA ASP A 142 5.65 -4.95 -21.20
C ASP A 142 5.66 -6.04 -20.11
N ALA A 143 5.39 -7.29 -20.50
CA ALA A 143 5.52 -8.47 -19.66
C ALA A 143 6.93 -8.64 -19.05
N LYS A 144 7.97 -8.08 -19.69
CA LYS A 144 9.33 -8.03 -19.13
C LYS A 144 9.45 -7.14 -17.90
N GLY A 145 8.52 -6.19 -17.71
CA GLY A 145 8.49 -5.23 -16.62
C GLY A 145 8.51 -3.77 -17.09
N PRO A 146 8.29 -2.82 -16.17
CA PRO A 146 8.18 -1.41 -16.50
C PRO A 146 9.55 -0.76 -16.78
N THR A 147 9.57 0.17 -17.73
CA THR A 147 10.66 1.16 -17.91
C THR A 147 10.20 2.53 -17.40
N ALA A 148 11.13 3.43 -17.09
CA ALA A 148 10.77 4.76 -16.61
C ALA A 148 9.96 5.53 -17.66
N ALA A 149 10.34 5.41 -18.95
CA ALA A 149 9.60 6.02 -20.06
C ALA A 149 8.18 5.46 -20.17
N ALA A 150 8.01 4.14 -20.11
CA ALA A 150 6.69 3.50 -20.18
C ALA A 150 5.77 3.91 -19.02
N ILE A 151 6.33 4.15 -17.83
CA ILE A 151 5.56 4.67 -16.69
C ILE A 151 5.09 6.11 -16.95
N THR A 152 5.95 6.96 -17.52
CA THR A 152 5.56 8.32 -17.91
C THR A 152 4.47 8.30 -18.98
N GLU A 153 4.59 7.43 -19.99
CA GLU A 153 3.59 7.27 -21.05
C GLU A 153 2.23 6.78 -20.50
N LEU A 154 2.24 5.78 -19.62
CA LEU A 154 1.03 5.29 -18.96
C LEU A 154 0.35 6.39 -18.14
N TRP A 155 1.12 7.22 -17.45
CA TRP A 155 0.57 8.36 -16.73
C TRP A 155 -0.06 9.40 -17.66
N GLN A 156 0.60 9.72 -18.78
CA GLN A 156 0.05 10.66 -19.76
C GLN A 156 -1.22 10.13 -20.45
N ALA A 157 -1.33 8.81 -20.60
CA ALA A 157 -2.48 8.14 -21.20
C ALA A 157 -3.63 7.86 -20.21
N SER A 158 -3.48 8.20 -18.93
CA SER A 158 -4.48 7.93 -17.89
C SER A 158 -4.87 9.20 -17.12
N ASN A 159 -6.03 9.15 -16.46
CA ASN A 159 -6.45 10.17 -15.49
C ASN A 159 -5.93 9.89 -14.07
N ALA A 160 -5.04 8.91 -13.92
CA ALA A 160 -4.50 8.51 -12.64
C ALA A 160 -3.41 9.47 -12.14
N SER A 161 -3.22 9.51 -10.82
CA SER A 161 -2.12 10.28 -10.23
C SER A 161 -0.77 9.61 -10.51
N ARG A 162 0.32 10.40 -10.53
CA ARG A 162 1.70 9.86 -10.63
C ARG A 162 1.95 8.75 -9.61
N MET A 163 1.48 8.93 -8.37
CA MET A 163 1.64 7.95 -7.30
C MET A 163 0.88 6.64 -7.60
N ALA A 164 -0.35 6.72 -8.10
CA ALA A 164 -1.13 5.55 -8.48
C ALA A 164 -0.46 4.75 -9.60
N VAL A 165 0.08 5.45 -10.60
CA VAL A 165 0.85 4.85 -11.70
C VAL A 165 2.12 4.18 -11.18
N CYS A 166 2.85 4.83 -10.25
CA CYS A 166 4.03 4.23 -9.61
C CYS A 166 3.70 2.95 -8.82
N VAL A 167 2.60 2.93 -8.07
CA VAL A 167 2.14 1.73 -7.35
C VAL A 167 1.80 0.61 -8.34
N ARG A 168 1.07 0.92 -9.42
CA ARG A 168 0.74 -0.06 -10.45
C ARG A 168 1.98 -0.62 -11.14
N ALA A 169 2.95 0.23 -11.44
CA ALA A 169 4.22 -0.18 -12.03
C ALA A 169 5.02 -1.08 -11.08
N ALA A 170 5.06 -0.77 -9.77
CA ALA A 170 5.76 -1.59 -8.79
C ALA A 170 5.21 -3.02 -8.69
N GLN A 171 3.90 -3.20 -8.90
CA GLN A 171 3.27 -4.52 -8.95
C GLN A 171 3.65 -5.35 -10.19
N ARG A 172 4.23 -4.72 -11.22
CA ARG A 172 4.70 -5.35 -12.46
C ARG A 172 6.22 -5.50 -12.51
N LEU A 173 6.92 -5.19 -11.42
CA LEU A 173 8.36 -5.39 -11.37
C LEU A 173 8.69 -6.89 -11.48
N PRO A 174 9.63 -7.29 -12.37
CA PRO A 174 9.99 -8.68 -12.57
C PRO A 174 10.88 -9.24 -11.46
N ALA A 175 11.45 -8.35 -10.64
CA ALA A 175 12.39 -8.65 -9.56
C ALA A 175 12.22 -7.64 -8.42
N PRO A 176 12.73 -7.94 -7.21
CA PRO A 176 12.73 -6.99 -6.10
C PRO A 176 13.35 -5.65 -6.50
N GLY A 177 12.68 -4.55 -6.15
CA GLY A 177 12.98 -3.23 -6.68
C GLY A 177 12.11 -2.12 -6.11
N HIS A 178 12.28 -0.92 -6.66
CA HIS A 178 11.54 0.29 -6.32
C HIS A 178 11.11 1.05 -7.55
N ILE A 179 9.95 1.69 -7.47
CA ILE A 179 9.56 2.81 -8.34
C ILE A 179 9.58 4.06 -7.48
N LEU A 180 10.41 5.03 -7.86
CA LEU A 180 10.60 6.28 -7.13
C LEU A 180 10.01 7.44 -7.91
N LEU A 181 9.39 8.37 -7.19
CA LEU A 181 9.04 9.69 -7.69
C LEU A 181 9.87 10.71 -6.91
N ILE A 182 10.76 11.40 -7.60
CA ILE A 182 11.76 12.31 -7.04
C ILE A 182 11.44 13.72 -7.53
N ASP A 183 11.44 14.71 -6.63
CA ASP A 183 11.25 16.11 -7.03
C ASP A 183 12.51 16.71 -7.66
N THR A 184 12.40 17.93 -8.19
CA THR A 184 13.52 18.64 -8.81
C THR A 184 14.66 18.97 -7.85
N THR A 185 14.45 18.85 -6.54
CA THR A 185 15.48 19.05 -5.51
C THR A 185 16.17 17.76 -5.09
N GLY A 186 15.79 16.61 -5.68
CA GLY A 186 16.39 15.31 -5.37
C GLY A 186 15.79 14.60 -4.15
N HIS A 187 14.66 15.07 -3.62
CA HIS A 187 13.97 14.41 -2.51
C HIS A 187 12.88 13.46 -3.00
N LEU A 188 12.70 12.34 -2.29
CA LEU A 188 11.62 11.39 -2.59
C LEU A 188 10.25 12.00 -2.27
N ALA A 189 9.51 12.35 -3.31
CA ALA A 189 8.09 12.71 -3.19
C ALA A 189 7.24 11.48 -2.84
N PHE A 190 7.57 10.32 -3.45
CA PHE A 190 6.90 9.04 -3.24
C PHE A 190 7.81 7.86 -3.61
N ALA A 191 7.58 6.69 -3.01
CA ALA A 191 8.24 5.45 -3.38
C ALA A 191 7.27 4.26 -3.24
N ALA A 192 7.27 3.37 -4.23
CA ALA A 192 6.60 2.08 -4.17
C ALA A 192 7.65 0.97 -4.30
N SER A 193 7.68 0.07 -3.31
CA SER A 193 8.69 -0.98 -3.21
C SER A 193 8.07 -2.35 -3.42
N HIS A 194 8.79 -3.22 -4.13
CA HIS A 194 8.43 -4.63 -4.32
C HIS A 194 9.60 -5.50 -3.85
N GLY A 195 9.37 -6.43 -2.91
CA GLY A 195 10.39 -7.37 -2.44
C GLY A 195 11.60 -6.75 -1.70
N LEU A 196 11.64 -5.43 -1.51
CA LEU A 196 12.69 -4.70 -0.80
C LEU A 196 12.07 -3.84 0.32
N PRO A 197 12.84 -3.48 1.38
CA PRO A 197 12.36 -2.58 2.42
C PRO A 197 11.86 -1.24 1.82
N PRO A 198 10.81 -0.63 2.37
CA PRO A 198 10.30 0.63 1.85
C PRO A 198 11.28 1.79 2.08
N LEU A 199 11.30 2.74 1.16
CA LEU A 199 12.05 3.98 1.29
C LEU A 199 11.23 5.06 2.00
N ARG A 200 11.91 5.94 2.74
CA ARG A 200 11.25 7.02 3.48
C ARG A 200 10.95 8.20 2.55
N ARG A 201 9.69 8.62 2.49
CA ARG A 201 9.28 9.88 1.86
C ARG A 201 10.06 11.06 2.44
N GLY A 202 10.49 11.97 1.58
CA GLY A 202 11.30 13.13 1.92
C GLY A 202 12.78 12.82 2.18
N SER A 203 13.24 11.57 2.03
CA SER A 203 14.68 11.29 2.03
C SER A 203 15.35 11.79 0.76
N PHE A 204 16.59 12.24 0.88
CA PHE A 204 17.37 12.77 -0.24
C PHE A 204 18.09 11.65 -0.99
N GLN A 205 17.89 11.59 -2.31
CA GLN A 205 18.51 10.63 -3.22
C GLN A 205 19.24 11.32 -4.38
N GLY A 206 19.26 12.66 -4.38
CA GLY A 206 19.68 13.49 -5.52
C GLY A 206 21.15 13.40 -5.89
N ASP A 207 22.02 12.95 -4.99
CA ASP A 207 23.46 12.76 -5.19
C ASP A 207 23.84 11.30 -5.51
N THR A 208 22.85 10.40 -5.66
CA THR A 208 23.13 9.03 -6.08
C THR A 208 23.40 8.99 -7.59
N ALA A 209 24.38 8.19 -8.03
CA ALA A 209 25.04 8.36 -9.33
C ALA A 209 24.13 8.46 -10.57
N VAL A 210 23.03 7.70 -10.62
CA VAL A 210 22.08 7.76 -11.76
C VAL A 210 21.07 8.89 -11.59
N ILE A 211 20.61 9.13 -10.37
CA ILE A 211 19.62 10.19 -10.08
C ILE A 211 20.26 11.57 -10.26
N ASP A 212 21.47 11.78 -9.76
CA ASP A 212 22.24 13.02 -9.94
C ASP A 212 22.42 13.36 -11.43
N ARG A 213 22.80 12.37 -12.24
CA ARG A 213 22.93 12.52 -13.69
C ARG A 213 21.61 12.86 -14.37
N ALA A 214 20.51 12.27 -13.91
CA ALA A 214 19.18 12.56 -14.45
C ALA A 214 18.73 13.99 -14.09
N LEU A 215 18.95 14.43 -12.84
CA LEU A 215 18.58 15.75 -12.34
C LEU A 215 19.42 16.87 -12.96
N THR A 216 20.71 16.63 -13.20
CA THR A 216 21.62 17.60 -13.85
C THR A 216 21.50 17.60 -15.38
N GLY A 217 20.87 16.57 -15.95
CA GLY A 217 20.73 16.34 -17.39
C GLY A 217 19.28 16.45 -17.88
N PRO A 218 18.92 15.74 -18.97
CA PRO A 218 17.59 15.79 -19.58
C PRO A 218 16.53 14.96 -18.84
N GLY A 219 16.80 14.47 -17.62
CA GLY A 219 15.91 13.57 -16.89
C GLY A 219 15.97 12.09 -17.31
N HIS A 220 16.72 11.75 -18.36
CA HIS A 220 16.93 10.38 -18.80
C HIS A 220 18.35 9.90 -18.48
N ALA A 221 18.45 8.87 -17.64
CA ALA A 221 19.70 8.23 -17.29
C ALA A 221 19.48 6.75 -16.93
N GLN A 222 20.45 5.93 -17.31
CA GLN A 222 20.53 4.51 -16.94
C GLN A 222 21.87 4.20 -16.29
N GLY A 223 21.88 3.23 -15.37
CA GLY A 223 23.11 2.78 -14.73
C GLY A 223 22.88 1.90 -13.53
N LEU A 224 23.86 1.87 -12.64
CA LEU A 224 23.77 1.26 -11.32
C LEU A 224 23.77 2.37 -10.28
N THR A 225 22.91 2.27 -9.28
CA THR A 225 22.87 3.20 -8.14
C THR A 225 22.61 2.46 -6.84
N GLN A 226 22.90 3.11 -5.71
CA GLN A 226 22.50 2.64 -4.38
C GLN A 226 21.57 3.68 -3.78
N VAL A 227 20.39 3.25 -3.32
CA VAL A 227 19.43 4.12 -2.63
C VAL A 227 19.74 4.16 -1.14
N ARG A 228 19.43 5.28 -0.49
CA ARG A 228 19.51 5.42 0.97
C ARG A 228 18.21 5.01 1.63
N TYR A 229 18.31 4.06 2.55
CA TYR A 229 17.24 3.68 3.45
C TYR A 229 17.23 4.57 4.70
N ARG A 230 16.46 4.17 5.73
CA ARG A 230 16.45 4.87 7.02
C ARG A 230 17.88 5.00 7.57
N ASP A 231 18.16 6.10 8.27
CA ASP A 231 19.43 6.36 8.95
C ASP A 231 20.65 6.43 7.98
N ASP A 232 20.41 6.89 6.74
CA ASP A 232 21.40 7.01 5.66
C ASP A 232 22.10 5.70 5.28
N ILE A 233 21.49 4.57 5.61
CA ILE A 233 22.07 3.28 5.28
C ILE A 233 21.95 3.03 3.77
N LEU A 234 23.10 2.89 3.11
CA LEU A 234 23.17 2.60 1.68
C LEU A 234 22.69 1.18 1.39
N GLY A 235 21.75 1.07 0.46
CA GLY A 235 21.28 -0.19 -0.07
C GLY A 235 22.31 -0.95 -0.90
N ARG A 236 21.90 -2.13 -1.35
CA ARG A 236 22.60 -2.82 -2.43
C ARG A 236 22.55 -2.02 -3.72
N GLU A 237 23.46 -2.31 -4.63
CA GLU A 237 23.39 -1.76 -6.00
C GLU A 237 22.11 -2.23 -6.70
N LEU A 238 21.47 -1.34 -7.45
CA LEU A 238 20.27 -1.61 -8.24
C LEU A 238 20.48 -1.09 -9.66
N HIS A 239 20.00 -1.83 -10.66
CA HIS A 239 19.89 -1.31 -12.02
C HIS A 239 18.82 -0.24 -12.04
N THR A 240 19.16 0.94 -12.56
CA THR A 240 18.30 2.12 -12.54
C THR A 240 18.06 2.62 -13.95
N ASP A 241 16.80 2.97 -14.23
CA ASP A 241 16.33 3.70 -15.40
C ASP A 241 15.50 4.89 -14.94
N THR A 242 15.63 6.03 -15.61
CA THR A 242 14.97 7.27 -15.22
C THR A 242 14.36 8.00 -16.40
N ALA A 243 13.27 8.70 -16.15
CA ALA A 243 12.59 9.54 -17.13
C ALA A 243 11.94 10.75 -16.44
N PRO A 244 11.80 11.89 -17.13
CA PRO A 244 11.02 13.01 -16.63
C PRO A 244 9.53 12.66 -16.60
N MET A 245 8.82 13.20 -15.61
CA MET A 245 7.39 12.99 -15.37
C MET A 245 6.73 14.29 -14.87
N ASP A 246 6.84 15.35 -15.69
CA ASP A 246 6.28 16.69 -15.48
C ASP A 246 6.53 17.26 -14.07
N GLY A 247 7.67 17.91 -13.87
CA GLY A 247 8.08 18.46 -12.57
C GLY A 247 8.62 17.43 -11.57
N TYR A 248 8.60 16.14 -11.94
CA TYR A 248 9.22 15.05 -11.19
C TYR A 248 10.13 14.22 -12.09
N LEU A 249 11.00 13.45 -11.46
CA LEU A 249 11.76 12.37 -12.06
C LEU A 249 11.17 11.04 -11.58
N VAL A 250 10.79 10.16 -12.51
CA VAL A 250 10.48 8.78 -12.17
C VAL A 250 11.72 7.92 -12.33
N ALA A 251 11.99 7.05 -11.35
CA ALA A 251 13.09 6.11 -11.40
C ALA A 251 12.60 4.68 -11.17
N VAL A 252 12.97 3.76 -12.05
CA VAL A 252 12.76 2.32 -11.90
C VAL A 252 14.06 1.69 -11.44
N LEU A 253 14.03 1.01 -10.30
CA LEU A 253 15.20 0.36 -9.72
C LEU A 253 14.92 -1.11 -9.49
N VAL A 254 15.80 -2.00 -9.95
CA VAL A 254 15.65 -3.45 -9.77
C VAL A 254 16.98 -4.12 -9.44
N THR A 255 16.90 -5.21 -8.67
CA THR A 255 18.06 -6.04 -8.29
C THR A 255 18.64 -6.81 -9.48
N ASP A 256 17.77 -7.28 -10.38
CA ASP A 256 18.11 -7.94 -11.63
C ASP A 256 16.99 -7.73 -12.67
N SER A 257 16.99 -8.49 -13.76
CA SER A 257 15.90 -8.52 -14.74
C SER A 257 15.44 -7.15 -15.27
N ALA A 258 16.37 -6.19 -15.37
CA ALA A 258 16.11 -4.84 -15.87
C ALA A 258 15.50 -4.89 -17.30
N PRO A 259 14.25 -4.44 -17.49
CA PRO A 259 13.53 -4.58 -18.76
C PRO A 259 14.21 -3.88 -19.95
N TRP A 260 14.98 -2.83 -19.69
CA TRP A 260 15.75 -2.07 -20.68
C TRP A 260 17.11 -2.69 -21.04
N ARG A 261 17.42 -3.90 -20.55
CA ARG A 261 18.67 -4.61 -20.84
C ARG A 261 18.39 -6.03 -21.35
N ALA A 262 19.16 -6.44 -22.36
CA ALA A 262 19.09 -7.80 -22.90
C ALA A 262 19.58 -8.87 -21.91
N PHE A 263 20.53 -8.51 -21.03
CA PHE A 263 21.03 -9.38 -19.98
C PHE A 263 21.34 -8.55 -18.74
N THR A 264 20.83 -9.00 -17.59
CA THR A 264 20.98 -8.31 -16.31
C THR A 264 21.53 -9.29 -15.29
N ARG A 265 22.81 -9.14 -14.93
CA ARG A 265 23.38 -9.93 -13.84
C ARG A 265 22.75 -9.48 -12.50
N PRO A 266 22.48 -10.41 -11.57
CA PRO A 266 22.15 -10.05 -10.20
C PRO A 266 23.19 -9.09 -9.65
N THR A 267 22.73 -7.96 -9.11
CA THR A 267 23.64 -7.01 -8.47
C THR A 267 24.26 -7.64 -7.23
N ARG A 268 25.48 -7.23 -6.90
CA ARG A 268 26.12 -7.69 -5.66
C ARG A 268 25.29 -7.21 -4.48
N ASP A 269 25.06 -8.10 -3.52
CA ASP A 269 24.38 -7.73 -2.29
C ASP A 269 25.38 -7.00 -1.38
N THR A 270 25.45 -5.68 -1.57
CA THR A 270 26.32 -4.76 -0.82
C THR A 270 25.56 -3.95 0.23
N GLY A 271 24.26 -4.23 0.40
CA GLY A 271 23.41 -3.54 1.35
C GLY A 271 23.57 -4.06 2.78
N PRO A 272 23.01 -3.35 3.78
CA PRO A 272 22.90 -3.85 5.14
C PRO A 272 22.08 -5.14 5.16
N ASN A 273 22.71 -6.24 5.55
CA ASN A 273 21.99 -7.48 5.80
C ASN A 273 21.38 -7.43 7.20
N ALA A 274 20.05 -7.46 7.28
CA ALA A 274 19.38 -7.81 8.53
C ALA A 274 19.86 -9.20 8.97
N ARG A 275 20.06 -9.37 10.27
CA ARG A 275 20.38 -10.69 10.81
C ARG A 275 19.17 -11.61 10.66
N ASP A 276 19.45 -12.88 10.40
CA ASP A 276 18.46 -13.95 10.46
C ASP A 276 18.13 -14.26 11.93
N TYR A 277 16.84 -14.39 12.22
CA TYR A 277 16.30 -14.76 13.53
C TYR A 277 15.30 -15.91 13.37
N ILE A 278 15.19 -16.75 14.40
CA ILE A 278 14.10 -17.74 14.53
C ILE A 278 13.22 -17.27 15.67
N CYS A 279 11.91 -17.15 15.43
CA CYS A 279 10.99 -16.69 16.46
C CYS A 279 10.76 -17.78 17.51
N ALA A 280 11.14 -17.54 18.76
CA ALA A 280 10.92 -18.49 19.86
C ALA A 280 9.44 -18.77 20.22
N ASN A 281 8.48 -18.08 19.58
CA ASN A 281 7.05 -18.22 19.87
C ASN A 281 6.24 -18.82 18.72
N CYS A 282 6.71 -18.71 17.48
CA CYS A 282 6.03 -19.28 16.30
C CYS A 282 6.96 -20.05 15.36
N ASP A 283 8.24 -20.22 15.73
CA ASP A 283 9.29 -20.91 14.98
C ASP A 283 9.57 -20.40 13.56
N GLU A 284 8.96 -19.28 13.16
CA GLU A 284 9.21 -18.68 11.86
C GLU A 284 10.60 -18.04 11.77
N GLU A 285 11.25 -18.28 10.63
CA GLU A 285 12.48 -17.61 10.23
C GLU A 285 12.16 -16.21 9.73
N TYR A 286 12.81 -15.19 10.28
CA TYR A 286 12.57 -13.81 9.88
C TYR A 286 13.83 -12.95 9.91
N ARG A 287 13.83 -11.93 9.07
CA ARG A 287 14.81 -10.85 9.06
C ARG A 287 14.14 -9.58 9.54
N SER A 288 14.79 -8.87 10.45
CA SER A 288 14.22 -7.62 10.98
C SER A 288 15.27 -6.52 11.08
N PHE A 289 14.86 -5.33 10.64
CA PHE A 289 15.56 -4.06 10.84
C PHE A 289 14.92 -3.23 11.97
N GLU A 290 13.91 -3.78 12.66
CA GLU A 290 13.27 -3.12 13.80
C GLU A 290 14.26 -3.01 14.97
N PRO A 291 14.10 -1.98 15.83
CA PRO A 291 14.88 -1.88 17.05
C PRO A 291 14.75 -3.16 17.88
N ALA A 292 15.90 -3.68 18.31
CA ALA A 292 15.94 -4.82 19.20
C ALA A 292 15.24 -4.50 20.53
N CYS A 293 14.52 -5.47 21.09
CA CYS A 293 13.93 -5.34 22.42
C CYS A 293 15.01 -4.98 23.45
N ALA A 294 14.75 -4.02 24.33
CA ALA A 294 15.72 -3.58 25.34
C ALA A 294 16.16 -4.70 26.29
N SER A 295 15.33 -5.73 26.50
CA SER A 295 15.62 -6.84 27.41
C SER A 295 16.32 -8.01 26.71
N CYS A 296 15.70 -8.61 25.68
CA CYS A 296 16.26 -9.79 25.01
C CYS A 296 17.20 -9.46 23.84
N ARG A 297 17.30 -8.19 23.43
CA ARG A 297 18.07 -7.72 22.27
C ARG A 297 17.72 -8.41 20.94
N VAL A 298 16.53 -9.00 20.87
CA VAL A 298 15.94 -9.58 19.65
C VAL A 298 14.81 -8.65 19.19
N PRO A 299 14.75 -8.27 17.91
CA PRO A 299 13.63 -7.50 17.38
C PRO A 299 12.31 -8.29 17.49
N PRO A 300 11.15 -7.62 17.51
CA PRO A 300 9.88 -8.32 17.48
C PRO A 300 9.73 -9.10 16.17
N CYS A 301 9.19 -10.32 16.26
CA CYS A 301 8.84 -11.13 15.10
C CYS A 301 7.72 -10.42 14.32
N PRO A 302 7.84 -10.26 12.99
CA PRO A 302 6.82 -9.60 12.19
C PRO A 302 5.50 -10.39 12.13
N GLU A 303 5.55 -11.71 12.27
CA GLU A 303 4.38 -12.59 12.20
C GLU A 303 3.53 -12.52 13.47
N CYS A 304 4.15 -12.71 14.64
CA CYS A 304 3.43 -12.80 15.91
C CYS A 304 3.58 -11.56 16.82
N GLY A 305 4.30 -10.53 16.36
CA GLY A 305 4.57 -9.29 17.09
C GLY A 305 5.38 -9.44 18.38
N SER A 306 5.82 -10.66 18.71
CA SER A 306 6.48 -10.99 19.98
C SER A 306 7.99 -11.05 19.82
N CYS A 307 8.72 -10.61 20.84
CA CYS A 307 10.17 -10.81 20.92
C CYS A 307 10.49 -12.13 21.67
N ALA A 308 11.76 -12.50 21.74
CA ALA A 308 12.21 -13.71 22.44
C ALA A 308 12.17 -13.62 23.98
N CYS A 309 11.43 -12.66 24.55
CA CYS A 309 11.23 -12.60 25.99
C CYS A 309 10.23 -13.67 26.41
N SER A 310 10.52 -14.39 27.51
CA SER A 310 9.52 -15.23 28.15
C SER A 310 8.29 -14.38 28.52
N PRO A 311 7.05 -14.83 28.21
CA PRO A 311 5.87 -14.11 28.61
C PRO A 311 5.90 -13.93 30.12
N ARG A 312 5.79 -12.68 30.59
CA ARG A 312 5.60 -12.38 32.01
C ARG A 312 4.19 -12.84 32.38
N VAL A 313 4.06 -14.11 32.73
CA VAL A 313 2.89 -14.57 33.46
C VAL A 313 3.01 -13.91 34.83
N THR A 314 2.19 -12.90 35.09
CA THR A 314 2.03 -12.34 36.44
C THR A 314 1.40 -13.42 37.30
N ASP A 315 2.20 -14.30 37.87
CA ASP A 315 1.73 -15.34 38.75
C ASP A 315 1.49 -14.77 40.16
N ARG A 316 0.39 -15.17 40.78
CA ARG A 316 0.08 -14.84 42.17
C ARG A 316 0.14 -16.12 43.00
N LEU A 317 0.78 -16.04 44.17
CA LEU A 317 0.80 -17.14 45.13
C LEU A 317 -0.52 -17.15 45.90
N CYS A 318 -1.27 -18.25 45.86
CA CYS A 318 -2.47 -18.41 46.66
C CYS A 318 -2.11 -18.63 48.13
N THR A 319 -2.73 -17.87 49.04
CA THR A 319 -2.51 -18.00 50.50
C THR A 319 -3.18 -19.24 51.11
N GLY A 320 -4.08 -19.92 50.38
CA GLY A 320 -4.77 -21.14 50.82
C GLY A 320 -4.03 -22.43 50.47
N CYS A 321 -3.68 -22.63 49.19
CA CYS A 321 -3.01 -23.84 48.72
C CYS A 321 -1.50 -23.68 48.51
N PHE A 322 -0.95 -22.47 48.63
CA PHE A 322 0.47 -22.15 48.41
C PHE A 322 0.99 -22.47 47.00
N ILE A 323 0.11 -22.59 46.01
CA ILE A 323 0.46 -22.79 44.59
C ILE A 323 0.42 -21.44 43.85
N ARG A 324 1.31 -21.26 42.88
CA ARG A 324 1.35 -20.11 41.97
C ARG A 324 0.32 -20.30 40.86
N HIS A 325 -0.65 -19.41 40.77
CA HIS A 325 -1.70 -19.45 39.76
C HIS A 325 -1.71 -18.16 38.92
N PRO A 326 -2.17 -18.19 37.66
CA PRO A 326 -2.39 -16.99 36.86
C PRO A 326 -3.47 -16.08 37.48
N PRO A 327 -3.51 -14.77 37.20
CA PRO A 327 -4.41 -13.82 37.86
C PRO A 327 -5.89 -14.16 37.67
N ALA A 328 -6.24 -14.81 36.56
CA ALA A 328 -7.60 -15.26 36.25
C ALA A 328 -8.15 -16.30 37.25
N MET A 329 -7.29 -16.98 38.00
CA MET A 329 -7.69 -17.93 39.05
C MET A 329 -8.02 -17.24 40.39
N PHE A 330 -7.99 -15.90 40.46
CA PHE A 330 -8.32 -15.13 41.66
C PHE A 330 -9.53 -14.24 41.39
N ARG A 331 -10.49 -14.20 42.32
CA ARG A 331 -11.53 -13.15 42.29
C ARG A 331 -10.88 -11.78 42.53
N ALA A 332 -11.49 -10.73 41.98
CA ALA A 332 -11.03 -9.36 42.19
C ALA A 332 -10.94 -9.05 43.70
N GLY A 333 -9.73 -8.71 44.17
CA GLY A 333 -9.47 -8.42 45.59
C GLY A 333 -9.25 -9.64 46.49
N SER A 334 -9.26 -10.87 45.97
CA SER A 334 -8.93 -12.08 46.76
C SER A 334 -7.46 -12.47 46.61
N ASP A 335 -6.87 -12.97 47.70
CA ASP A 335 -5.54 -13.60 47.76
C ASP A 335 -5.64 -15.14 47.75
N ARG A 336 -6.85 -15.69 47.58
CA ARG A 336 -7.14 -17.11 47.45
C ARG A 336 -7.61 -17.42 46.03
N CYS A 337 -7.20 -18.58 45.51
CA CYS A 337 -7.68 -19.04 44.21
C CYS A 337 -9.13 -19.52 44.29
N LEU A 338 -9.81 -19.57 43.13
CA LEU A 338 -11.20 -20.03 43.00
C LEU A 338 -11.45 -21.43 43.60
N ASP A 339 -10.45 -22.32 43.58
CA ASP A 339 -10.57 -23.66 44.16
C ASP A 339 -10.44 -23.70 45.69
N CYS A 340 -9.95 -22.62 46.30
CA CYS A 340 -9.79 -22.48 47.75
C CYS A 340 -10.85 -21.56 48.38
N ASP A 341 -11.76 -21.00 47.57
CA ASP A 341 -12.87 -20.14 47.97
C ASP A 341 -14.14 -20.96 48.24
#